data_AF-A0A2G2JTI5-F1
#
_entry.id   AF-A0A2G2JTI5-F1
#
_cell.length_a   1.000
_cell.length_b   1.000
_cell.length_c   1.000
_cell.angle_alpha   90.00
_cell.angle_beta   90.00
_cell.angle_gamma   90.00
#
_symmetry.space_group_name_H-M   'P 1'
#
loop_
_entity.id
_entity.type
_entity.pdbx_description
1 polymer ?
#
loop_
_entity_poly.entity_id
_entity_poly.type
_entity_poly.pdbx_seq_one_letter_code
_entity_poly.pdbx_strand_id
1 'polypeptide(L)' 'MERTERDFYARDKDDQEAFLTQTWCNECMAVDLGMKEPTEYEQNGVVYIEGKCVKCDSQVTTEIADDDTDGEWEDDAE' A
#
# COMPACT_ATOMS: atom_id res chain seq x y z
N MET A 1 -7.06 19.46 -1.46
CA MET A 1 -6.61 18.06 -1.38
C MET A 1 -5.19 18.12 -0.87
N GLU A 2 -4.99 17.84 0.42
CA GLU A 2 -3.65 17.76 1.00
C GLU A 2 -3.14 16.33 0.78
N ARG A 3 -2.04 16.22 0.01
CA ARG A 3 -1.25 15.00 -0.10
C ARG A 3 0.03 15.26 0.69
N THR A 4 0.30 14.45 1.70
CA THR A 4 1.52 14.51 2.49
C THR A 4 2.45 13.41 2.00
N GLU A 5 3.61 13.76 1.46
CA GLU A 5 4.62 12.77 1.08
C GLU A 5 5.15 12.08 2.33
N ARG A 6 5.21 10.73 2.31
CA ARG A 6 5.75 9.92 3.40
C ARG A 6 6.99 9.19 2.93
N ASP A 7 7.83 8.79 3.87
CA ASP A 7 9.04 8.03 3.59
C ASP A 7 8.75 6.53 3.65
N PHE A 8 8.66 5.89 2.49
CA PHE A 8 8.50 4.45 2.36
C PHE A 8 9.62 3.67 3.04
N TYR A 9 10.84 4.20 3.03
CA TYR A 9 12.01 3.52 3.61
C TYR A 9 12.10 3.68 5.13
N ALA A 10 11.20 4.47 5.73
CA ALA A 10 11.07 4.57 7.18
C ALA A 10 10.33 3.38 7.80
N ARG A 11 9.60 2.59 6.99
CA ARG A 11 8.95 1.34 7.43
C ARG A 11 9.97 0.26 7.78
N ASP A 12 9.53 -0.78 8.50
CA ASP A 12 10.37 -1.94 8.74
C ASP A 12 10.70 -2.68 7.44
N LYS A 13 11.85 -3.38 7.43
CA LYS A 13 12.33 -4.06 6.23
C LYS A 13 11.38 -5.13 5.74
N ASP A 14 10.75 -5.86 6.65
CA ASP A 14 9.77 -6.90 6.32
C ASP A 14 8.56 -6.29 5.59
N ASP A 15 8.07 -5.13 6.04
CA ASP A 15 6.98 -4.41 5.38
C ASP A 15 7.40 -3.89 4.01
N GLN A 16 8.59 -3.30 3.91
CA GLN A 16 9.13 -2.84 2.62
C GLN A 16 9.20 -4.01 1.62
N GLU A 17 9.74 -5.16 2.05
CA GLU A 17 9.82 -6.36 1.21
C GLU A 17 8.43 -6.89 0.84
N ALA A 18 7.47 -6.87 1.76
CA ALA A 18 6.09 -7.25 1.48
C ALA A 18 5.48 -6.36 0.37
N PHE A 19 5.58 -5.04 0.46
CA PHE A 19 5.05 -4.17 -0.60
C PHE A 19 5.79 -4.33 -1.92
N LEU A 20 7.11 -4.52 -1.88
CA LEU A 20 7.95 -4.70 -3.07
C LEU A 20 7.77 -6.05 -3.77
N THR A 21 7.25 -7.08 -3.08
CA THR A 21 7.08 -8.43 -3.64
C THR A 21 5.62 -8.85 -3.77
N GLN A 22 4.78 -8.52 -2.79
CA GLN A 22 3.38 -8.92 -2.67
C GLN A 22 2.42 -7.84 -3.22
N THR A 23 2.71 -7.34 -4.42
CA THR A 23 1.84 -6.36 -5.09
C THR A 23 0.83 -7.04 -6.01
N TRP A 24 -0.43 -6.61 -5.93
CA TRP A 24 -1.45 -6.91 -6.94
C TRP A 24 -1.35 -5.96 -8.14
N CYS A 25 -1.32 -6.50 -9.36
CA CYS A 25 -1.42 -5.70 -10.58
C CYS A 25 -2.70 -6.01 -11.35
N ASN A 26 -3.50 -4.98 -11.62
CA ASN A 26 -4.74 -5.12 -12.40
C ASN A 26 -4.49 -5.49 -13.88
N GLU A 27 -3.37 -5.07 -14.47
CA GLU A 27 -3.03 -5.41 -15.85
C GLU A 27 -2.64 -6.89 -15.99
N CYS A 28 -1.83 -7.38 -15.04
CA CYS A 28 -1.43 -8.78 -15.01
C CYS A 28 -2.48 -9.71 -14.41
N MET A 29 -3.47 -9.16 -13.68
CA MET A 29 -4.48 -9.86 -12.88
C MET A 29 -3.86 -10.93 -11.96
N ALA A 30 -2.76 -10.58 -11.30
CA ALA A 30 -2.05 -11.49 -10.42
C ALA A 30 -1.50 -10.76 -9.18
N VAL A 31 -1.40 -11.52 -8.10
CA VAL A 31 -0.71 -11.16 -6.85
C VAL A 31 0.76 -11.57 -6.93
N ASP A 32 1.58 -11.08 -6.01
CA ASP A 32 3.01 -11.44 -5.86
C ASP A 32 3.89 -11.11 -7.06
N LEU A 33 3.57 -10.04 -7.78
CA LEU A 33 4.39 -9.58 -8.92
C LEU A 33 5.50 -8.63 -8.51
N GLY A 34 5.28 -7.92 -7.42
CA GLY A 34 6.14 -6.87 -6.91
C GLY A 34 6.01 -5.53 -7.64
N MET A 35 6.43 -4.48 -6.94
CA MET A 35 6.49 -3.11 -7.44
C MET A 35 7.90 -2.54 -7.41
N LYS A 36 8.18 -1.64 -8.34
CA LYS A 36 9.40 -0.82 -8.40
C LYS A 36 9.04 0.65 -8.28
N GLU A 37 10.01 1.44 -7.83
CA GLU A 37 9.85 2.88 -7.57
C GLU A 37 8.69 3.18 -6.59
N PRO A 38 8.63 2.53 -5.40
CA PRO A 38 7.57 2.78 -4.44
C PRO A 38 7.63 4.21 -3.93
N THR A 39 6.47 4.86 -3.90
CA THR A 39 6.26 6.22 -3.42
C THR A 39 5.10 6.20 -2.43
N GLU A 40 5.39 6.44 -1.17
CA GLU A 40 4.36 6.49 -0.12
C GLU A 40 3.86 7.92 0.07
N TYR A 41 2.55 8.06 0.26
CA TYR A 41 1.93 9.34 0.56
C TYR A 41 0.63 9.15 1.33
N GLU A 42 0.32 10.11 2.18
CA GLU A 42 -0.96 10.18 2.87
C GLU A 42 -1.88 11.16 2.16
N GLN A 43 -3.13 10.78 1.99
CA GLN A 43 -4.16 11.62 1.40
C GLN A 43 -5.50 11.38 2.13
N ASN A 44 -6.07 12.46 2.66
CA ASN A 44 -7.33 12.42 3.43
C ASN A 44 -7.28 11.47 4.64
N GLY A 45 -6.11 11.35 5.30
CA GLY A 45 -5.91 10.43 6.43
C GLY A 45 -5.73 8.96 6.03
N VAL A 46 -5.67 8.66 4.73
CA VAL A 46 -5.41 7.30 4.22
C VAL A 46 -4.01 7.27 3.60
N VAL A 47 -3.24 6.24 3.93
CA VAL A 47 -1.88 6.05 3.42
C VAL A 47 -1.93 5.21 2.14
N TYR A 48 -1.26 5.67 1.11
CA TYR A 48 -1.17 5.00 -0.18
C TYR A 48 0.30 4.79 -0.55
N ILE A 49 0.57 3.64 -1.15
CA ILE A 49 1.84 3.34 -1.80
C ILE A 49 1.57 3.19 -3.29
N GLU A 50 2.21 4.04 -4.08
CA GLU A 50 2.18 3.97 -5.53
C GLU A 50 3.52 3.48 -6.06
N GLY A 51 3.50 2.59 -7.04
CA GLY A 51 4.69 2.12 -7.73
C GLY A 51 4.36 1.64 -9.14
N LYS A 52 5.32 0.97 -9.78
CA LYS A 52 5.13 0.31 -11.07
C LYS A 52 5.27 -1.19 -10.93
N CYS A 53 4.41 -1.96 -11.56
CA CYS A 53 4.54 -3.41 -11.61
C CYS A 53 5.88 -3.80 -12.23
N VAL A 54 6.63 -4.70 -11.60
CA VAL A 54 7.92 -5.18 -12.11
C VAL A 54 7.76 -5.94 -13.44
N LYS A 55 6.59 -6.57 -13.65
CA LYS A 55 6.32 -7.42 -14.82
C LYS A 55 5.84 -6.66 -16.05
N CYS A 56 4.92 -5.71 -15.89
CA CYS A 56 4.27 -5.02 -17.00
C CYS A 56 4.48 -3.50 -17.01
N ASP A 57 5.21 -2.93 -16.04
CA ASP A 57 5.44 -1.50 -15.90
C ASP A 57 4.18 -0.63 -15.65
N SER A 58 3.00 -1.24 -15.55
CA SER A 58 1.76 -0.55 -15.23
C SER A 58 1.79 0.02 -13.82
N GLN A 59 1.19 1.18 -13.64
CA GLN A 59 1.02 1.83 -12.34
C GLN A 59 0.17 0.95 -11.42
N VAL A 60 0.67 0.72 -10.22
CA VAL A 60 0.03 -0.05 -9.16
C VAL A 60 -0.04 0.82 -7.92
N THR A 61 -1.20 0.82 -7.27
CA THR A 61 -1.44 1.59 -6.06
C THR A 61 -2.00 0.65 -5.00
N THR A 62 -1.37 0.63 -3.84
CA THR A 62 -1.77 -0.14 -2.68
C THR A 62 -2.20 0.83 -1.60
N GLU A 63 -3.42 0.66 -1.12
CA GLU A 63 -3.91 1.38 0.06
C GLU A 63 -3.46 0.64 1.31
N ILE A 64 -2.96 1.38 2.29
CA ILE A 64 -2.59 0.86 3.60
C ILE A 64 -3.66 1.30 4.58
N ALA A 65 -4.44 0.32 5.04
CA ALA A 65 -5.26 0.46 6.22
C ALA A 65 -4.32 0.39 7.43
N ASP A 66 -3.99 1.53 8.03
CA ASP A 66 -3.40 1.56 9.36
C ASP A 66 -4.49 1.17 10.38
N ASP A 67 -4.12 0.34 11.36
CA ASP A 67 -4.96 -0.22 12.43
C ASP A 67 -5.67 0.88 13.26
N ASP A 68 -5.21 2.14 13.20
CA ASP A 68 -5.88 3.31 13.78
C ASP A 68 -7.20 3.68 13.06
N THR A 69 -7.49 3.07 11.91
CA THR A 69 -8.76 3.18 11.17
C THR A 69 -9.50 1.86 11.03
N ASP A 70 -9.12 0.85 11.82
CA ASP A 70 -10.02 -0.26 12.12
C ASP A 70 -11.03 0.28 13.15
N GLY A 71 -12.10 0.88 12.63
CA GLY A 71 -13.14 1.49 13.44
C GLY A 71 -13.59 0.47 14.49
N GLU A 72 -13.62 0.88 15.76
CA GLU A 72 -14.06 0.09 16.91
C GLU A 72 -15.00 -1.03 16.47
N TRP A 73 -14.50 -2.27 16.41
CA TRP A 73 -15.38 -3.42 16.25
C TRP A 73 -16.18 -3.45 17.56
N GLU A 74 -17.33 -2.77 17.59
CA GLU A 74 -18.34 -3.01 18.60
C GLU A 74 -18.69 -4.49 18.46
N ASP A 75 -18.04 -5.33 19.27
CA ASP A 75 -18.50 -6.65 19.65
C ASP A 75 -19.95 -6.49 20.15
N ASP A 76 -20.91 -6.49 19.23
CA ASP A 76 -22.32 -6.69 19.53
C ASP A 76 -22.49 -8.17 19.89
N ALA A 77 -22.06 -8.47 21.12
CA ALA A 77 -22.33 -9.72 21.78
C ALA A 77 -23.68 -9.59 22.50
N GLU A 78 -24.78 -9.89 21.80
CA GLU A 78 -26.04 -10.34 22.43
C GLU A 78 -26.64 -11.57 21.72
#